data_AF-A0A6V8QQE8-F1
#
_entry.id   AF-A0A6V8QQE8-F1
#
_cell.length_a   1.000
_cell.length_b   1.000
_cell.length_c   1.000
_cell.angle_alpha   90.00
_cell.angle_beta   90.00
_cell.angle_gamma   90.00
#
_symmetry.space_group_name_H-M   'P 1'
#
loop_
_entity.id
_entity.type
_entity.pdbx_description
1 polymer ?
#
loop_
_entity_poly.entity_id
_entity_poly.type
_entity_poly.pdbx_seq_one_letter_code
_entity_poly.pdbx_strand_id
1 'polypeptide(L)'
;MVSLSTKDSRHRLELRYGPVDMNRAIQDASLDKYLVISLAEFRSIKSANSPPTIEGNASQVIQPTTYKECSEYAVKFLRAGISIQGVHYNFYGHSNSQLKSRTCYFLAAPKEQISQKIEGLGDFTKMKTVAKKAKRIGLLFSVARAAMKVDPKKVEDIPDIEPYVFGHLNDEVIVLLDALGISRKILLRKQQEHFNFLAEAYQDPRAAFRVLCHLDRPDLAERVIIDSLDAVRPSINRLINAEYDKMLNKRDEQKCRILIPKSRLLFGVCDAWGVLRPGQCAVKVTMDGDGQPYALRGTKVLVTRNPCLHPGDLQKLDVVERPELAHLVDCIVFPTTGRRPAADMMSGGDLDGDTFFVTWDPDIIPSTISQAAHYPGVREPLRFTPITDDDRLLYFAKYTNASLGRVKNLYLRWARATNAMSPECQELNRLFSQCVDGNRIKDSQLDKFANPPEPDAEAPPFVLDELHDSAKDIIAKQKLQSRSRMISPFLKPN
;
A
#
# COMPACT_ATOMS: atom_id res chain seq x y z
N MET A 1 -5.19 -23.83 6.57
CA MET A 1 -4.42 -23.18 5.48
C MET A 1 -3.33 -24.13 4.99
N VAL A 2 -3.18 -24.28 3.68
CA VAL A 2 -2.07 -25.01 3.04
C VAL A 2 -1.19 -24.00 2.31
N SER A 3 0.11 -24.00 2.61
CA SER A 3 1.08 -23.13 1.96
C SER A 3 2.04 -23.95 1.12
N LEU A 4 2.09 -23.66 -0.18
CA LEU A 4 3.17 -24.09 -1.05
C LEU A 4 4.28 -23.04 -0.96
N SER A 5 5.46 -23.45 -0.54
CA SER A 5 6.58 -22.54 -0.26
C SER A 5 7.90 -23.10 -0.79
N THR A 6 8.88 -22.23 -0.99
CA THR A 6 10.26 -22.61 -1.30
C THR A 6 11.16 -22.15 -0.14
N LYS A 7 11.72 -23.11 0.61
CA LYS A 7 12.63 -22.86 1.74
C LYS A 7 13.82 -23.81 1.69
N ASP A 8 15.01 -23.30 1.99
CA ASP A 8 16.28 -24.05 1.95
C ASP A 8 16.47 -24.78 0.61
N SER A 9 16.24 -24.05 -0.49
CA SER A 9 16.33 -24.57 -1.87
C SER A 9 15.47 -25.80 -2.15
N ARG A 10 14.37 -25.99 -1.41
CA ARG A 10 13.40 -27.07 -1.61
C ARG A 10 11.98 -26.54 -1.59
N HIS A 11 11.12 -27.10 -2.43
CA HIS A 11 9.68 -26.86 -2.33
C HIS A 11 9.07 -27.69 -1.20
N ARG A 12 8.14 -27.08 -0.44
CA ARG A 12 7.43 -27.70 0.67
C ARG A 12 5.96 -27.36 0.65
N LEU A 13 5.14 -28.31 1.08
CA LEU A 13 3.73 -28.11 1.37
C LEU A 13 3.56 -28.11 2.90
N GLU A 14 3.13 -26.98 3.47
CA GLU A 14 2.94 -26.83 4.91
C GLU A 14 1.44 -26.67 5.23
N LEU A 15 0.93 -27.47 6.17
CA LEU A 15 -0.42 -27.33 6.69
C LEU A 15 -0.38 -26.54 8.01
N ARG A 16 -1.19 -25.49 8.12
CA ARG A 16 -1.30 -24.65 9.32
C ARG A 16 -2.77 -24.40 9.66
N TYR A 17 -3.11 -24.52 10.94
CA TYR A 17 -4.38 -24.06 11.47
C TYR A 17 -4.29 -22.57 11.81
N GLY A 18 -5.36 -21.82 11.56
CA GLY A 18 -5.43 -20.40 11.84
C GLY A 18 -6.87 -19.91 11.77
N PRO A 19 -7.17 -18.76 12.40
CA PRO A 19 -8.49 -18.16 12.33
C PRO A 19 -8.82 -17.76 10.88
N VAL A 20 -10.11 -17.77 10.55
CA VAL A 20 -10.63 -17.33 9.25
C VAL A 20 -11.74 -16.32 9.50
N ASP A 21 -11.61 -15.14 8.91
CA ASP A 21 -12.67 -14.15 8.93
C ASP A 21 -13.78 -14.52 7.95
N MET A 22 -15.03 -14.37 8.39
CA MET A 22 -16.20 -14.68 7.59
C MET A 22 -16.39 -13.68 6.44
N ASN A 23 -16.92 -14.18 5.33
CA ASN A 23 -17.30 -13.39 4.17
C ASN A 23 -18.51 -14.01 3.47
N ARG A 24 -19.07 -13.30 2.49
CA ARG A 24 -20.29 -13.72 1.80
C ARG A 24 -20.17 -15.06 1.08
N ALA A 25 -18.97 -15.42 0.64
CA ALA A 25 -18.71 -16.65 -0.10
C ALA A 25 -18.54 -17.90 0.79
N ILE A 26 -18.24 -17.74 2.08
CA ILE A 26 -17.96 -18.87 3.00
C ILE A 26 -18.90 -18.98 4.21
N GLN A 27 -19.81 -18.02 4.39
CA GLN A 27 -20.71 -17.96 5.56
C GLN A 27 -21.81 -19.03 5.58
N ASP A 28 -22.07 -19.72 4.47
CA ASP A 28 -23.22 -20.61 4.27
C ASP A 28 -22.95 -22.09 4.59
N ALA A 29 -21.71 -22.43 4.98
CA ALA A 29 -21.34 -23.79 5.34
C ALA A 29 -20.30 -23.81 6.48
N SER A 30 -20.12 -24.98 7.07
CA SER A 30 -19.10 -25.18 8.10
C SER A 30 -17.68 -24.99 7.55
N LEU A 31 -16.79 -24.47 8.39
CA LEU A 31 -15.42 -24.09 8.00
C LEU A 31 -14.56 -25.26 7.51
N ASP A 32 -14.88 -26.49 7.88
CA ASP A 32 -14.21 -27.71 7.39
C ASP A 32 -14.40 -27.93 5.88
N LYS A 33 -15.41 -27.29 5.27
CA LYS A 33 -15.62 -27.33 3.81
C LYS A 33 -14.67 -26.42 3.05
N TYR A 34 -13.95 -25.54 3.72
CA TYR A 34 -13.11 -24.54 3.10
C TYR A 34 -11.64 -24.73 3.43
N LEU A 35 -10.79 -24.45 2.44
CA LEU A 35 -9.35 -24.50 2.62
C LEU A 35 -8.71 -23.26 1.99
N VAL A 36 -7.89 -22.54 2.77
CA VAL A 36 -7.08 -21.44 2.23
C VAL A 36 -5.77 -22.01 1.69
N ILE A 37 -5.49 -21.79 0.41
CA ILE A 37 -4.21 -22.08 -0.24
C ILE A 37 -3.37 -20.81 -0.32
N SER A 38 -2.07 -20.91 -0.04
CA SER A 38 -1.08 -19.85 -0.27
C SER A 38 0.02 -20.28 -1.23
N LEU A 39 0.29 -19.44 -2.21
CA LEU A 39 1.40 -19.55 -3.16
C LEU A 39 2.38 -18.35 -3.01
N ALA A 40 2.34 -17.65 -1.87
CA ALA A 40 3.10 -16.41 -1.64
C ALA A 40 4.63 -16.62 -1.65
N GLU A 41 5.05 -17.76 -1.09
CA GLU A 41 6.45 -18.15 -0.93
C GLU A 41 6.89 -19.19 -1.96
N PHE A 42 6.01 -19.60 -2.87
CA PHE A 42 6.36 -20.54 -3.93
C PHE A 42 7.09 -19.82 -5.07
N ARG A 43 8.39 -20.10 -5.20
CA ARG A 43 9.28 -19.42 -6.15
C ARG A 43 10.29 -20.40 -6.73
N SER A 44 10.85 -20.05 -7.88
CA SER A 44 11.96 -20.77 -8.52
C SER A 44 13.15 -20.92 -7.57
N ILE A 45 13.72 -22.11 -7.51
CA ILE A 45 14.98 -22.36 -6.80
C ILE A 45 16.10 -21.72 -7.63
N LYS A 46 16.73 -20.65 -7.12
CA LYS A 46 17.93 -20.10 -7.75
C LYS A 46 19.07 -21.08 -7.52
N SER A 47 19.53 -21.78 -8.56
CA SER A 47 20.82 -22.48 -8.49
C SER A 47 21.92 -21.43 -8.41
N ALA A 48 22.47 -21.24 -7.21
CA ALA A 48 23.82 -20.73 -7.06
C ALA A 48 24.73 -21.96 -7.00
N ASN A 49 25.50 -22.19 -8.07
CA ASN A 49 26.53 -23.22 -8.18
C ASN A 49 26.05 -24.69 -8.23
N SER A 50 25.40 -25.11 -9.33
CA SER A 50 25.40 -26.52 -9.72
C SER A 50 26.56 -26.78 -10.71
N PRO A 51 27.50 -27.70 -10.43
CA PRO A 51 28.44 -28.18 -11.45
C PRO A 51 27.67 -28.88 -12.58
N PRO A 52 28.25 -29.01 -13.79
CA PRO A 52 27.64 -29.83 -14.84
C PRO A 52 27.50 -31.25 -14.31
N THR A 53 26.26 -31.74 -14.26
CA THR A 53 25.91 -33.07 -13.79
C THR A 53 26.68 -34.12 -14.58
N ILE A 54 27.48 -34.93 -13.87
CA ILE A 54 28.04 -36.17 -14.38
C ILE A 54 26.88 -37.09 -14.73
N GLU A 55 26.93 -37.67 -15.93
CA GLU A 55 25.97 -38.64 -16.44
C GLU A 55 25.80 -39.80 -15.45
N GLY A 56 24.64 -39.86 -14.80
CA GLY A 56 24.29 -40.91 -13.86
C GLY A 56 22.79 -40.93 -13.61
N ASN A 57 22.11 -41.93 -14.19
CA ASN A 57 20.71 -42.33 -14.02
C ASN A 57 19.68 -41.20 -13.82
N ALA A 58 19.06 -40.82 -14.94
CA ALA A 58 17.91 -39.91 -15.04
C ALA A 58 16.68 -40.44 -14.29
N SER A 59 16.67 -40.29 -12.97
CA SER A 59 15.42 -40.15 -12.22
C SER A 59 14.95 -38.70 -12.36
N GLN A 60 13.89 -38.47 -13.12
CA GLN A 60 13.33 -37.15 -13.43
C GLN A 60 13.30 -36.24 -12.19
N VAL A 61 13.98 -35.11 -12.24
CA VAL A 61 13.87 -34.07 -11.23
C VAL A 61 12.48 -33.43 -11.38
N ILE A 62 11.54 -33.78 -10.49
CA ILE A 62 10.12 -33.32 -10.50
C ILE A 62 9.99 -31.85 -10.01
N GLN A 63 11.06 -31.23 -9.53
CA GLN A 63 10.98 -29.91 -8.89
C GLN A 63 11.09 -28.75 -9.89
N PRO A 64 10.13 -27.81 -9.91
CA PRO A 64 10.18 -26.66 -10.81
C PRO A 64 11.31 -25.68 -10.44
N THR A 65 12.26 -25.51 -11.34
CA THR A 65 13.48 -24.70 -11.15
C THR A 65 13.37 -23.31 -11.74
N THR A 66 12.53 -23.12 -12.77
CA THR A 66 12.34 -21.81 -13.42
C THR A 66 11.03 -21.13 -13.01
N TYR A 67 10.93 -19.81 -13.21
CA TYR A 67 9.68 -19.08 -12.98
C TYR A 67 8.53 -19.64 -13.83
N LYS A 68 8.82 -20.04 -15.08
CA LYS A 68 7.84 -20.63 -15.99
C LYS A 68 7.35 -21.97 -15.45
N GLU A 69 8.26 -22.85 -15.03
CA GLU A 69 7.92 -24.14 -14.42
C GLU A 69 7.12 -23.99 -13.13
N CYS A 70 7.48 -23.04 -12.25
CA CYS A 70 6.71 -22.77 -11.04
C CYS A 70 5.30 -22.28 -11.37
N SER A 71 5.15 -21.41 -12.38
CA SER A 71 3.84 -20.92 -12.82
C SER A 71 2.98 -22.07 -13.38
N GLU A 72 3.56 -22.93 -14.21
CA GLU A 72 2.90 -24.11 -14.76
C GLU A 72 2.51 -25.11 -13.66
N TYR A 73 3.40 -25.33 -12.68
CA TYR A 73 3.12 -26.17 -11.52
C TYR A 73 1.96 -25.60 -10.70
N ALA A 74 1.94 -24.29 -10.43
CA ALA A 74 0.85 -23.64 -9.72
C ALA A 74 -0.49 -23.83 -10.46
N VAL A 75 -0.51 -23.67 -11.79
CA VAL A 75 -1.70 -23.94 -12.61
C VAL A 75 -2.15 -25.39 -12.48
N LYS A 76 -1.22 -26.35 -12.60
CA LYS A 76 -1.52 -27.79 -12.47
C LYS A 76 -2.08 -28.13 -11.08
N PHE A 77 -1.45 -27.61 -10.02
CA PHE A 77 -1.89 -27.77 -8.64
C PHE A 77 -3.31 -27.22 -8.43
N LEU A 78 -3.56 -25.99 -8.86
CA LEU A 78 -4.87 -25.36 -8.70
C LEU A 78 -5.97 -26.12 -9.48
N ARG A 79 -5.65 -26.65 -10.67
CA ARG A 79 -6.59 -27.42 -11.50
C ARG A 79 -6.88 -28.80 -10.93
N ALA A 80 -5.87 -29.45 -10.38
CA ALA A 80 -5.97 -30.79 -9.81
C ALA A 80 -6.75 -30.79 -8.49
N GLY A 81 -6.67 -29.70 -7.73
CA GLY A 81 -7.20 -29.67 -6.37
C GLY A 81 -6.23 -30.33 -5.37
N ILE A 82 -6.70 -30.53 -4.13
CA ILE A 82 -5.93 -31.20 -3.08
C ILE A 82 -6.85 -32.10 -2.26
N SER A 83 -6.38 -33.30 -1.92
CA SER A 83 -7.09 -34.22 -1.03
C SER A 83 -6.42 -34.26 0.34
N ILE A 84 -7.19 -34.03 1.41
CA ILE A 84 -6.74 -34.10 2.80
C ILE A 84 -7.72 -34.99 3.55
N GLN A 85 -7.22 -36.08 4.15
CA GLN A 85 -8.03 -37.04 4.93
C GLN A 85 -9.28 -37.54 4.17
N GLY A 86 -9.12 -37.86 2.89
CA GLY A 86 -10.22 -38.36 2.04
C GLY A 86 -11.18 -37.29 1.53
N VAL A 87 -11.07 -36.02 1.96
CA VAL A 87 -11.85 -34.91 1.44
C VAL A 87 -11.08 -34.20 0.33
N HIS A 88 -11.69 -34.06 -0.84
CA HIS A 88 -11.10 -33.39 -1.99
C HIS A 88 -11.60 -31.95 -2.10
N TYR A 89 -10.67 -31.01 -2.26
CA TYR A 89 -10.92 -29.58 -2.33
C TYR A 89 -10.52 -29.03 -3.70
N ASN A 90 -11.41 -28.27 -4.32
CA ASN A 90 -11.20 -27.64 -5.64
C ASN A 90 -11.12 -26.13 -5.51
N PHE A 91 -10.45 -25.46 -6.46
CA PHE A 91 -10.38 -24.00 -6.52
C PHE A 91 -11.78 -23.36 -6.49
N TYR A 92 -11.96 -22.40 -5.58
CA TYR A 92 -13.23 -21.70 -5.38
C TYR A 92 -13.14 -20.22 -5.79
N GLY A 93 -12.17 -19.48 -5.26
CA GLY A 93 -12.01 -18.08 -5.62
C GLY A 93 -11.07 -17.32 -4.69
N HIS A 94 -10.97 -16.02 -4.90
CA HIS A 94 -10.12 -15.13 -4.12
C HIS A 94 -10.70 -13.71 -4.12
N SER A 95 -10.42 -12.94 -3.08
CA SER A 95 -10.61 -11.47 -3.09
C SER A 95 -9.46 -10.75 -3.84
N ASN A 96 -9.57 -9.43 -4.00
CA ASN A 96 -8.48 -8.62 -4.56
C ASN A 96 -7.24 -8.62 -3.65
N SER A 97 -7.43 -8.55 -2.33
CA SER A 97 -6.34 -8.63 -1.35
C SER A 97 -5.68 -10.02 -1.36
N GLN A 98 -6.48 -11.06 -1.55
CA GLN A 98 -6.00 -12.44 -1.69
C GLN A 98 -5.20 -12.64 -2.99
N LEU A 99 -5.64 -12.04 -4.10
CA LEU A 99 -4.88 -12.02 -5.35
C LEU A 99 -3.47 -11.41 -5.13
N LYS A 100 -3.40 -10.24 -4.49
CA LYS A 100 -2.14 -9.53 -4.18
C LYS A 100 -1.22 -10.35 -3.27
N SER A 101 -1.78 -11.03 -2.27
CA SER A 101 -1.05 -11.91 -1.36
C SER A 101 -0.79 -13.32 -1.90
N ARG A 102 -1.26 -13.64 -3.13
CA ARG A 102 -1.22 -14.98 -3.74
C ARG A 102 -1.85 -16.05 -2.86
N THR A 103 -2.99 -15.74 -2.26
CA THR A 103 -3.82 -16.67 -1.49
C THR A 103 -5.18 -16.86 -2.16
N CYS A 104 -5.82 -18.01 -1.95
CA CYS A 104 -7.16 -18.27 -2.48
C CYS A 104 -7.91 -19.30 -1.63
N TYR A 105 -9.23 -19.34 -1.77
CA TYR A 105 -10.08 -20.37 -1.18
C TYR A 105 -10.28 -21.53 -2.13
N PHE A 106 -10.29 -22.72 -1.54
CA PHE A 106 -10.77 -23.95 -2.12
C PHE A 106 -12.02 -24.42 -1.35
N LEU A 107 -12.89 -25.15 -2.03
CA LEU A 107 -14.13 -25.70 -1.50
C LEU A 107 -14.18 -27.22 -1.68
N ALA A 108 -14.62 -27.94 -0.65
CA ALA A 108 -14.88 -29.38 -0.66
C ALA A 108 -16.16 -29.72 -1.43
N ALA A 109 -16.14 -29.49 -2.75
CA ALA A 109 -17.25 -29.77 -3.66
C ALA A 109 -16.73 -30.08 -5.09
N PRO A 110 -17.52 -30.79 -5.91
CA PRO A 110 -17.28 -30.91 -7.35
C PRO A 110 -17.23 -29.54 -8.03
N LYS A 111 -16.48 -29.43 -9.13
CA LYS A 111 -16.26 -28.16 -9.84
C LYS A 111 -17.55 -27.56 -10.38
N GLU A 112 -18.48 -28.40 -10.80
CA GLU A 112 -19.79 -28.00 -11.34
C GLU A 112 -20.63 -27.31 -10.26
N GLN A 113 -20.63 -27.87 -9.05
CA GLN A 113 -21.34 -27.29 -7.90
C GLN A 113 -20.70 -25.98 -7.45
N ILE A 114 -19.37 -25.88 -7.49
CA ILE A 114 -18.65 -24.63 -7.23
C ILE A 114 -19.09 -23.55 -8.23
N SER A 115 -19.14 -23.89 -9.51
CA SER A 115 -19.54 -22.96 -10.56
C SER A 115 -20.97 -22.45 -10.36
N GLN A 116 -21.91 -23.36 -10.09
CA GLN A 116 -23.31 -23.03 -9.78
C GLN A 116 -23.43 -22.15 -8.54
N LYS A 117 -22.67 -22.46 -7.48
CA LYS A 117 -22.67 -21.67 -6.25
C LYS A 117 -22.21 -20.24 -6.51
N ILE A 118 -21.14 -20.05 -7.28
CA ILE A 118 -20.63 -18.70 -7.61
C ILE A 118 -21.67 -17.93 -8.41
N GLU A 119 -22.18 -18.50 -9.50
CA GLU A 119 -23.18 -17.84 -10.36
C GLU A 119 -24.51 -17.59 -9.60
N GLY A 120 -24.81 -18.37 -8.56
CA GLY A 120 -25.94 -18.12 -7.66
C GLY A 120 -25.76 -16.94 -6.71
N LEU A 121 -24.53 -16.45 -6.52
CA LEU A 121 -24.22 -15.33 -5.60
C LEU A 121 -24.24 -13.95 -6.27
N GLY A 122 -24.52 -13.87 -7.58
CA GLY A 122 -24.69 -12.61 -8.29
C GLY A 122 -24.78 -12.74 -9.81
N ASP A 123 -25.18 -11.66 -10.50
CA ASP A 123 -25.18 -11.61 -11.97
C ASP A 123 -23.80 -11.18 -12.51
N PHE A 124 -23.11 -12.11 -13.18
CA PHE A 124 -21.81 -11.88 -13.82
C PHE A 124 -21.87 -11.91 -15.35
N THR A 125 -23.06 -12.03 -15.94
CA THR A 125 -23.25 -12.24 -17.40
C THR A 125 -22.73 -11.08 -18.25
N LYS A 126 -22.77 -9.86 -17.72
CA LYS A 126 -22.32 -8.64 -18.42
C LYS A 126 -20.80 -8.48 -18.46
N MET A 127 -20.05 -9.31 -17.74
CA MET A 127 -18.59 -9.20 -17.66
C MET A 127 -17.92 -9.88 -18.86
N LYS A 128 -17.32 -9.07 -19.75
CA LYS A 128 -16.68 -9.54 -20.99
C LYS A 128 -15.17 -9.80 -20.88
N THR A 129 -14.57 -9.58 -19.70
CA THR A 129 -13.14 -9.85 -19.46
C THR A 129 -12.95 -10.63 -18.17
N VAL A 130 -11.92 -11.48 -18.15
CA VAL A 130 -11.61 -12.35 -17.01
C VAL A 130 -11.29 -11.53 -15.76
N ALA A 131 -10.50 -10.47 -15.88
CA ALA A 131 -10.15 -9.62 -14.75
C ALA A 131 -11.37 -8.91 -14.15
N LYS A 132 -12.28 -8.37 -14.99
CA LYS A 132 -13.53 -7.75 -14.50
C LYS A 132 -14.41 -8.75 -13.76
N LYS A 133 -14.59 -9.96 -14.33
CA LYS A 133 -15.37 -11.03 -13.68
C LYS A 133 -14.71 -11.47 -12.36
N ALA A 134 -13.40 -11.67 -12.35
CA ALA A 134 -12.64 -12.03 -11.15
C ALA A 134 -12.71 -10.94 -10.06
N LYS A 135 -12.53 -9.65 -10.40
CA LYS A 135 -12.65 -8.51 -9.47
C LYS A 135 -14.05 -8.44 -8.86
N ARG A 136 -15.10 -8.65 -9.66
CA ARG A 136 -16.49 -8.61 -9.20
C ARG A 136 -16.84 -9.78 -8.28
N ILE A 137 -16.46 -11.01 -8.65
CA ILE A 137 -16.63 -12.19 -7.80
C ILE A 137 -15.79 -12.05 -6.52
N GLY A 138 -14.59 -11.47 -6.61
CA GLY A 138 -13.70 -11.27 -5.48
C GLY A 138 -14.29 -10.44 -4.35
N LEU A 139 -15.28 -9.58 -4.62
CA LEU A 139 -16.04 -8.84 -3.60
C LEU A 139 -16.85 -9.77 -2.68
N LEU A 140 -17.18 -10.99 -3.11
CA LEU A 140 -17.84 -11.99 -2.27
C LEU A 140 -16.89 -12.57 -1.21
N PHE A 141 -15.60 -12.57 -1.52
CA PHE A 141 -14.52 -13.11 -0.67
C PHE A 141 -13.85 -12.04 0.20
N SER A 142 -14.20 -10.77 0.03
CA SER A 142 -13.75 -9.70 0.93
C SER A 142 -14.31 -9.92 2.32
N VAL A 143 -13.45 -9.79 3.33
CA VAL A 143 -13.86 -9.85 4.74
C VAL A 143 -14.86 -8.74 4.99
N ALA A 144 -16.07 -9.13 5.36
CA ALA A 144 -17.15 -8.22 5.69
C ALA A 144 -18.07 -8.95 6.66
N ARG A 145 -18.19 -8.41 7.88
CA ARG A 145 -19.16 -8.94 8.83
C ARG A 145 -20.53 -8.33 8.48
N ALA A 146 -21.51 -9.18 8.18
CA ALA A 146 -22.88 -8.71 8.03
C ALA A 146 -23.33 -8.12 9.37
N ALA A 147 -23.41 -6.79 9.44
CA ALA A 147 -23.79 -6.10 10.66
C ALA A 147 -25.31 -6.21 10.89
N MET A 148 -26.11 -5.86 9.89
CA MET A 148 -27.56 -6.06 9.89
C MET A 148 -28.13 -6.02 8.46
N LYS A 149 -29.36 -6.52 8.27
CA LYS A 149 -30.15 -6.24 7.06
C LYS A 149 -31.03 -5.02 7.34
N VAL A 150 -30.88 -3.95 6.57
CA VAL A 150 -31.61 -2.69 6.77
C VAL A 150 -32.75 -2.57 5.76
N ASP A 151 -33.92 -2.12 6.22
CA ASP A 151 -35.04 -1.73 5.37
C ASP A 151 -34.68 -0.42 4.63
N PRO A 152 -34.83 -0.32 3.30
CA PRO A 152 -34.49 0.89 2.52
C PRO A 152 -35.17 2.18 3.01
N LYS A 153 -36.31 2.08 3.71
CA LYS A 153 -36.99 3.24 4.31
C LYS A 153 -36.39 3.68 5.65
N LYS A 154 -35.37 2.97 6.14
CA LYS A 154 -34.71 3.15 7.44
C LYS A 154 -33.21 3.43 7.29
N VAL A 155 -32.79 3.98 6.17
CA VAL A 155 -31.39 4.33 5.90
C VAL A 155 -31.23 5.85 5.95
N GLU A 156 -30.22 6.30 6.69
CA GLU A 156 -29.78 7.68 6.84
C GLU A 156 -28.24 7.68 6.88
N ASP A 157 -27.62 8.74 6.38
CA ASP A 157 -26.17 8.90 6.39
C ASP A 157 -25.62 9.03 7.81
N ILE A 158 -24.42 8.48 8.02
CA ILE A 158 -23.80 8.29 9.33
C ILE A 158 -22.55 9.17 9.53
N PRO A 159 -22.10 9.32 10.80
CA PRO A 159 -21.02 10.21 11.18
C PRO A 159 -19.67 9.91 10.54
N ASP A 160 -18.79 10.89 10.70
CA ASP A 160 -17.54 11.03 10.01
C ASP A 160 -16.55 9.88 10.15
N ILE A 161 -15.78 9.74 9.09
CA ILE A 161 -14.70 8.78 8.95
C ILE A 161 -13.56 9.22 9.88
N GLU A 162 -13.04 8.31 10.71
CA GLU A 162 -12.02 8.63 11.75
C GLU A 162 -10.56 8.22 11.38
N PRO A 163 -9.93 8.64 10.27
CA PRO A 163 -8.49 8.52 10.15
C PRO A 163 -7.86 9.73 10.85
N TYR A 164 -7.73 9.69 12.17
CA TYR A 164 -6.79 10.57 12.87
C TYR A 164 -5.35 10.09 12.62
N VAL A 165 -4.95 10.05 11.35
CA VAL A 165 -3.66 9.54 10.89
C VAL A 165 -2.90 10.69 10.27
N PHE A 166 -1.75 11.01 10.85
CA PHE A 166 -0.86 12.02 10.31
C PHE A 166 -0.19 11.55 9.02
N GLY A 167 -0.03 12.50 8.08
CA GLY A 167 0.66 12.25 6.84
C GLY A 167 2.19 12.17 7.02
N HIS A 168 2.82 11.38 6.16
CA HIS A 168 4.27 11.24 6.10
C HIS A 168 4.75 11.37 4.66
N LEU A 169 5.88 12.05 4.45
CA LEU A 169 6.57 12.03 3.17
C LEU A 169 7.36 10.72 3.04
N ASN A 170 7.15 10.02 1.94
CA ASN A 170 7.93 8.86 1.53
C ASN A 170 8.89 9.24 0.38
N ASP A 171 9.71 8.28 -0.05
CA ASP A 171 10.68 8.49 -1.14
C ASP A 171 10.02 9.02 -2.42
N GLU A 172 8.87 8.46 -2.80
CA GLU A 172 8.14 8.86 -4.00
C GLU A 172 7.71 10.33 -3.95
N VAL A 173 7.01 10.73 -2.89
CA VAL A 173 6.54 12.12 -2.76
C VAL A 173 7.71 13.09 -2.70
N ILE A 174 8.81 12.72 -2.03
CA ILE A 174 10.03 13.55 -1.94
C ILE A 174 10.66 13.81 -3.31
N VAL A 175 10.80 12.77 -4.12
CA VAL A 175 11.34 12.89 -5.49
C VAL A 175 10.45 13.82 -6.33
N LEU A 176 9.13 13.75 -6.18
CA LEU A 176 8.21 14.62 -6.90
C LEU A 176 8.21 16.06 -6.38
N LEU A 177 8.37 16.28 -5.07
CA LEU A 177 8.49 17.62 -4.50
C LEU A 177 9.80 18.31 -4.95
N ASP A 178 10.92 17.59 -4.95
CA ASP A 178 12.21 18.09 -5.48
C ASP A 178 12.08 18.45 -6.97
N ALA A 179 11.44 17.59 -7.77
CA ALA A 179 11.17 17.83 -9.19
C ALA A 179 10.25 19.04 -9.44
N LEU A 180 9.33 19.35 -8.52
CA LEU A 180 8.46 20.53 -8.56
C LEU A 180 9.11 21.79 -7.94
N GLY A 181 10.38 21.70 -7.53
CA GLY A 181 11.18 22.85 -7.09
C GLY A 181 11.14 23.15 -5.59
N ILE A 182 10.64 22.23 -4.75
CA ILE A 182 10.79 22.36 -3.30
C ILE A 182 12.27 22.22 -2.94
N SER A 183 12.80 23.19 -2.21
CA SER A 183 14.22 23.19 -1.84
C SER A 183 14.57 21.99 -0.96
N ARG A 184 15.68 21.32 -1.27
CA ARG A 184 16.24 20.24 -0.44
C ARG A 184 16.54 20.65 0.99
N LYS A 185 16.94 21.91 1.20
CA LYS A 185 17.13 22.48 2.55
C LYS A 185 15.85 22.40 3.38
N ILE A 186 14.70 22.62 2.75
CA ILE A 186 13.39 22.48 3.41
C ILE A 186 13.14 21.01 3.76
N LEU A 187 13.38 20.09 2.81
CA LEU A 187 13.16 18.66 3.03
C LEU A 187 14.05 18.10 4.16
N LEU A 188 15.34 18.47 4.18
CA LEU A 188 16.28 18.13 5.25
C LEU A 188 15.85 18.73 6.60
N ARG A 189 15.38 19.98 6.61
CA ARG A 189 14.84 20.59 7.83
C ARG A 189 13.61 19.84 8.34
N LYS A 190 12.65 19.48 7.48
CA LYS A 190 11.46 18.69 7.87
C LYS A 190 11.86 17.31 8.41
N GLN A 191 12.88 16.67 7.83
CA GLN A 191 13.44 15.44 8.34
C GLN A 191 14.03 15.62 9.76
N GLN A 192 14.81 16.68 9.97
CA GLN A 192 15.38 17.00 11.27
C GLN A 192 14.29 17.31 12.32
N GLU A 193 13.26 18.07 11.96
CA GLU A 193 12.10 18.35 12.80
C GLU A 193 11.39 17.06 13.23
N HIS A 194 11.23 16.09 12.31
CA HIS A 194 10.68 14.78 12.63
C HIS A 194 11.54 14.00 13.63
N PHE A 195 12.87 13.96 13.44
CA PHE A 195 13.76 13.29 14.39
C PHE A 195 13.79 13.97 15.76
N ASN A 196 13.74 15.31 15.80
CA ASN A 196 13.65 16.06 17.05
C ASN A 196 12.34 15.75 17.78
N PHE A 197 11.21 15.72 17.07
CA PHE A 197 9.91 15.34 17.62
C PHE A 197 9.95 13.96 18.30
N LEU A 198 10.60 12.97 17.69
CA LEU A 198 10.80 11.66 18.30
C LEU A 198 11.76 11.70 19.50
N ALA A 199 12.87 12.44 19.40
CA ALA A 199 13.90 12.47 20.43
C ALA A 199 13.46 13.18 21.71
N GLU A 200 12.68 14.26 21.59
CA GLU A 200 12.18 15.08 22.70
C GLU A 200 11.23 14.31 23.62
N ALA A 201 10.52 13.31 23.09
CA ALA A 201 9.61 12.47 23.87
C ALA A 201 10.27 11.71 25.03
N TYR A 202 11.59 11.61 25.05
CA TYR A 202 12.30 11.00 26.17
C TYR A 202 12.49 11.97 27.36
N GLN A 203 12.56 13.27 27.09
CA GLN A 203 12.98 14.29 28.04
C GLN A 203 11.80 15.13 28.54
N ASP A 204 10.83 15.42 27.66
CA ASP A 204 9.72 16.31 27.96
C ASP A 204 8.39 15.54 28.03
N PRO A 205 7.64 15.62 29.15
CA PRO A 205 6.35 14.93 29.28
C PRO A 205 5.31 15.38 28.24
N ARG A 206 5.32 16.65 27.82
CA ARG A 206 4.35 17.12 26.81
C ARG A 206 4.70 16.57 25.42
N ALA A 207 5.97 16.56 25.05
CA ALA A 207 6.45 15.91 23.84
C ALA A 207 6.15 14.41 23.85
N ALA A 208 6.36 13.74 24.99
CA ALA A 208 6.03 12.33 25.18
C ALA A 208 4.55 12.05 24.92
N PHE A 209 3.67 12.84 25.53
CA PHE A 209 2.22 12.77 25.32
C PHE A 209 1.88 12.91 23.83
N ARG A 210 2.40 13.95 23.16
CA ARG A 210 2.13 14.19 21.73
C ARG A 210 2.63 13.06 20.83
N VAL A 211 3.84 12.54 21.07
CA VAL A 211 4.35 11.39 20.31
C VAL A 211 3.49 10.15 20.54
N LEU A 212 3.07 9.87 21.76
CA LEU A 212 2.23 8.70 22.06
C LEU A 212 0.84 8.81 21.41
N CYS A 213 0.21 9.99 21.43
CA CYS A 213 -1.02 10.24 20.68
C CYS A 213 -0.82 10.05 19.17
N HIS A 214 0.28 10.56 18.62
CA HIS A 214 0.62 10.40 17.21
C HIS A 214 0.83 8.92 16.82
N LEU A 215 1.38 8.12 17.72
CA LEU A 215 1.61 6.68 17.51
C LEU A 215 0.39 5.81 17.85
N ASP A 216 -0.78 6.43 18.05
CA ASP A 216 -2.03 5.77 18.41
C ASP A 216 -1.91 4.92 19.70
N ARG A 217 -1.30 5.53 20.73
CA ARG A 217 -1.09 4.94 22.06
C ARG A 217 -1.68 5.81 23.17
N PRO A 218 -3.01 6.07 23.16
CA PRO A 218 -3.67 6.88 24.19
C PRO A 218 -3.50 6.27 25.59
N ASP A 219 -3.44 4.94 25.69
CA ASP A 219 -3.18 4.20 26.93
C ASP A 219 -1.87 4.61 27.62
N LEU A 220 -0.82 4.82 26.83
CA LEU A 220 0.47 5.27 27.35
C LEU A 220 0.51 6.78 27.55
N ALA A 221 -0.17 7.54 26.68
CA ALA A 221 -0.24 8.99 26.78
C ALA A 221 -0.91 9.41 28.10
N GLU A 222 -2.01 8.77 28.47
CA GLU A 222 -2.70 8.98 29.76
C GLU A 222 -1.77 8.72 30.94
N ARG A 223 -0.96 7.66 30.88
CA ARG A 223 0.00 7.31 31.94
C ARG A 223 1.15 8.32 32.08
N VAL A 224 1.49 9.09 31.04
CA VAL A 224 2.42 10.22 31.19
C VAL A 224 1.87 11.25 32.17
N ILE A 225 0.55 11.45 32.17
CA ILE A 225 -0.16 12.41 33.01
C ILE A 225 -0.41 11.83 34.41
N ILE A 226 -0.92 10.60 34.49
CA ILE A 226 -1.32 9.96 35.76
C ILE A 226 -0.11 9.48 36.58
N ASP A 227 0.83 8.79 35.94
CA ASP A 227 1.96 8.17 36.63
C ASP A 227 3.16 9.14 36.65
N SER A 228 3.93 9.14 35.56
CA SER A 228 5.09 10.00 35.30
C SER A 228 5.67 9.64 33.94
N LEU A 229 6.51 10.52 33.38
CA LEU A 229 7.30 10.19 32.20
C LEU A 229 8.20 8.96 32.43
N ASP A 230 8.78 8.81 33.62
CA ASP A 230 9.67 7.69 33.96
C ASP A 230 9.00 6.33 33.85
N ALA A 231 7.73 6.23 34.24
CA ALA A 231 6.96 4.98 34.18
C ALA A 231 6.77 4.45 32.75
N VAL A 232 6.76 5.34 31.75
CA VAL A 232 6.50 4.99 30.34
C VAL A 232 7.73 5.07 29.43
N ARG A 233 8.85 5.65 29.90
CA ARG A 233 10.12 5.78 29.16
C ARG A 233 10.57 4.49 28.44
N PRO A 234 10.53 3.30 29.05
CA PRO A 234 10.89 2.06 28.35
C PRO A 234 9.99 1.76 27.15
N SER A 235 8.68 2.01 27.27
CA SER A 235 7.72 1.83 26.18
C SER A 235 7.94 2.85 25.07
N ILE A 236 8.18 4.12 25.42
CA ILE A 236 8.51 5.19 24.46
C ILE A 236 9.76 4.80 23.65
N ASN A 237 10.82 4.33 24.32
CA ASN A 237 12.04 3.87 23.63
C ASN A 237 11.78 2.73 22.64
N ARG A 238 10.95 1.75 23.00
CA ARG A 238 10.59 0.65 22.09
C ARG A 238 9.82 1.18 20.88
N LEU A 239 8.87 2.08 21.09
CA LEU A 239 8.04 2.67 20.04
C LEU A 239 8.87 3.55 19.08
N ILE A 240 9.77 4.40 19.60
CA ILE A 240 10.68 5.20 18.77
C ILE A 240 11.60 4.30 17.94
N ASN A 241 12.15 3.23 18.53
CA ASN A 241 12.96 2.28 17.75
C ASN A 241 12.13 1.59 16.66
N ALA A 242 10.87 1.25 16.93
CA ALA A 242 9.96 0.74 15.92
C ALA A 242 9.70 1.77 14.81
N GLU A 243 9.62 3.07 15.11
CA GLU A 243 9.57 4.12 14.08
C GLU A 243 10.84 4.18 13.24
N TYR A 244 12.02 4.05 13.84
CA TYR A 244 13.28 3.96 13.07
C TYR A 244 13.31 2.73 12.17
N ASP A 245 12.84 1.58 12.66
CA ASP A 245 12.79 0.35 11.87
C ASP A 245 11.76 0.47 10.72
N LYS A 246 10.68 1.26 10.89
CA LYS A 246 9.75 1.61 9.81
C LYS A 246 10.41 2.46 8.72
N MET A 247 11.56 3.10 8.96
CA MET A 247 12.35 3.83 7.97
C MET A 247 13.34 2.93 7.22
N LEU A 248 13.25 1.61 7.38
CA LEU A 248 14.00 0.65 6.59
C LEU A 248 13.08 -0.04 5.56
N ASN A 249 13.65 -0.41 4.42
CA ASN A 249 12.99 -1.24 3.43
C ASN A 249 13.22 -2.74 3.73
N LYS A 250 12.72 -3.65 2.88
CA LYS A 250 12.82 -5.10 3.09
C LYS A 250 14.25 -5.67 2.97
N ARG A 251 15.21 -4.86 2.58
CA ARG A 251 16.64 -5.18 2.42
C ARG A 251 17.49 -4.44 3.47
N ASP A 252 16.86 -3.87 4.49
CA ASP A 252 17.49 -3.04 5.51
C ASP A 252 18.20 -1.79 4.96
N GLU A 253 17.80 -1.34 3.78
CA GLU A 253 18.25 -0.05 3.23
C GLU A 253 17.34 1.07 3.76
N GLN A 254 17.93 2.24 3.99
CA GLN A 254 17.20 3.42 4.45
C GLN A 254 16.15 3.84 3.41
N LYS A 255 14.98 4.27 3.90
CA LYS A 255 13.93 4.94 3.12
C LYS A 255 13.39 6.12 3.91
N CYS A 256 12.76 7.06 3.23
CA CYS A 256 12.12 8.20 3.88
C CYS A 256 10.76 7.82 4.49
N ARG A 257 10.53 8.33 5.70
CA ARG A 257 9.22 8.38 6.36
C ARG A 257 9.23 9.61 7.28
N ILE A 258 9.02 10.78 6.70
CA ILE A 258 9.13 12.07 7.41
C ILE A 258 7.75 12.53 7.82
N LEU A 259 7.47 12.62 9.12
CA LEU A 259 6.21 13.18 9.62
C LEU A 259 6.04 14.64 9.22
N ILE A 260 4.87 14.99 8.69
CA ILE A 260 4.46 16.38 8.49
C ILE A 260 3.29 16.68 9.44
N PRO A 261 3.50 17.45 10.53
CA PRO A 261 2.44 17.70 11.51
C PRO A 261 1.20 18.38 10.93
N LYS A 262 1.39 19.31 9.99
CA LYS A 262 0.34 20.02 9.25
C LYS A 262 -0.18 19.19 8.05
N SER A 263 -0.47 17.92 8.31
CA SER A 263 -1.00 17.01 7.30
C SER A 263 -1.85 15.90 7.93
N ARG A 264 -2.69 15.28 7.10
CA ARG A 264 -3.46 14.08 7.43
C ARG A 264 -3.48 13.11 6.24
N LEU A 265 -3.73 11.84 6.54
CA LEU A 265 -4.11 10.84 5.56
C LEU A 265 -5.64 10.67 5.65
N LEU A 266 -6.36 11.26 4.70
CA LEU A 266 -7.82 11.39 4.75
C LEU A 266 -8.49 10.50 3.70
N PHE A 267 -9.66 9.95 4.02
CA PHE A 267 -10.48 9.29 2.99
C PHE A 267 -11.05 10.33 2.02
N GLY A 268 -11.09 9.98 0.74
CA GLY A 268 -11.77 10.78 -0.27
C GLY A 268 -13.27 10.53 -0.26
N VAL A 269 -14.06 11.61 -0.26
CA VAL A 269 -15.52 11.57 -0.34
C VAL A 269 -15.99 12.45 -1.50
N CYS A 270 -17.13 12.10 -2.10
CA CYS A 270 -17.72 12.89 -3.17
C CYS A 270 -18.62 14.00 -2.61
N ASP A 271 -18.59 15.17 -3.24
CA ASP A 271 -19.57 16.23 -3.00
C ASP A 271 -20.93 15.84 -3.58
N ALA A 272 -21.78 15.24 -2.73
CA ALA A 272 -23.13 14.83 -3.09
C ALA A 272 -24.08 16.02 -3.37
N TRP A 273 -23.76 17.22 -2.89
CA TRP A 273 -24.56 18.43 -3.08
C TRP A 273 -24.19 19.23 -4.33
N GLY A 274 -23.01 18.99 -4.91
CA GLY A 274 -22.53 19.69 -6.11
C GLY A 274 -22.18 21.17 -5.87
N VAL A 275 -21.78 21.52 -4.65
CA VAL A 275 -21.47 22.88 -4.18
C VAL A 275 -20.00 23.28 -4.35
N LEU A 276 -19.13 22.32 -4.70
CA LEU A 276 -17.71 22.51 -4.99
C LEU A 276 -17.45 22.64 -6.49
N ARG A 277 -16.61 23.60 -6.86
CA ARG A 277 -16.15 23.80 -8.25
C ARG A 277 -14.88 22.98 -8.53
N PRO A 278 -14.56 22.68 -9.80
CA PRO A 278 -13.28 22.07 -10.15
C PRO A 278 -12.09 22.89 -9.61
N GLY A 279 -11.13 22.20 -8.99
CA GLY A 279 -9.97 22.82 -8.31
C GLY A 279 -10.21 23.20 -6.84
N GLN A 280 -11.45 23.09 -6.35
CA GLN A 280 -11.78 23.27 -4.94
C GLN A 280 -11.88 21.93 -4.20
N CYS A 281 -11.74 21.95 -2.89
CA CYS A 281 -12.10 20.85 -2.00
C CYS A 281 -12.70 21.41 -0.69
N ALA A 282 -13.39 20.57 0.08
CA ALA A 282 -13.70 20.85 1.47
C ALA A 282 -12.91 19.87 2.35
N VAL A 283 -12.25 20.41 3.38
CA VAL A 283 -11.47 19.61 4.33
C VAL A 283 -11.65 20.21 5.72
N LYS A 284 -12.16 19.39 6.63
CA LYS A 284 -12.15 19.65 8.07
C LYS A 284 -11.33 18.56 8.74
N VAL A 285 -10.41 18.95 9.60
CA VAL A 285 -9.56 18.01 10.32
C VAL A 285 -9.66 18.25 11.82
N THR A 286 -9.75 17.17 12.58
CA THR A 286 -9.60 17.22 14.02
C THR A 286 -8.16 17.58 14.35
N MET A 287 -7.97 18.64 15.13
CA MET A 287 -6.65 19.17 15.49
C MET A 287 -6.21 18.69 16.87
N ASP A 288 -4.89 18.61 17.08
CA ASP A 288 -4.31 18.38 18.40
C ASP A 288 -4.55 19.60 19.30
N GLY A 289 -5.05 19.36 20.51
CA GLY A 289 -5.36 20.41 21.48
C GLY A 289 -6.71 20.18 22.14
N ASP A 290 -7.76 20.74 21.57
CA ASP A 290 -9.14 20.65 22.07
C ASP A 290 -9.96 19.50 21.48
N GLY A 291 -9.37 18.77 20.52
CA GLY A 291 -10.03 17.67 19.82
C GLY A 291 -11.21 18.12 18.96
N GLN A 292 -11.28 19.41 18.60
CA GLN A 292 -12.35 19.93 17.76
C GLN A 292 -11.96 19.88 16.27
N PRO A 293 -12.95 19.72 15.37
CA PRO A 293 -12.72 19.75 13.93
C PRO A 293 -12.64 21.18 13.41
N TYR A 294 -11.58 21.47 12.65
CA TYR A 294 -11.32 22.77 12.06
C TYR A 294 -11.28 22.71 10.54
N ALA A 295 -12.04 23.60 9.89
CA ALA A 295 -11.92 23.82 8.46
C ALA A 295 -10.59 24.54 8.16
N LEU A 296 -9.86 24.07 7.14
CA LEU A 296 -8.62 24.70 6.67
C LEU A 296 -8.93 25.94 5.79
N ARG A 297 -9.76 26.86 6.32
CA ARG A 297 -10.40 27.94 5.56
C ARG A 297 -9.37 28.84 4.85
N GLY A 298 -9.65 29.14 3.58
CA GLY A 298 -8.86 30.09 2.78
C GLY A 298 -7.42 29.63 2.51
N THR A 299 -7.13 28.35 2.73
CA THR A 299 -5.80 27.76 2.57
C THR A 299 -5.76 26.92 1.31
N LYS A 300 -4.58 26.83 0.69
CA LYS A 300 -4.31 25.85 -0.37
C LYS A 300 -3.74 24.59 0.26
N VAL A 301 -4.22 23.44 -0.17
CA VAL A 301 -3.69 22.15 0.24
C VAL A 301 -2.99 21.47 -0.92
N LEU A 302 -1.92 20.75 -0.63
CA LEU A 302 -1.33 19.79 -1.54
C LEU A 302 -1.92 18.41 -1.22
N VAL A 303 -2.40 17.73 -2.25
CA VAL A 303 -3.06 16.43 -2.16
C VAL A 303 -2.38 15.45 -3.11
N THR A 304 -2.13 14.23 -2.64
CA THR A 304 -1.65 13.13 -3.49
C THR A 304 -2.13 11.79 -2.95
N ARG A 305 -2.13 10.78 -3.82
CA ARG A 305 -2.41 9.38 -3.48
C ARG A 305 -1.15 8.55 -3.69
N ASN A 306 -0.82 7.72 -2.72
CA ASN A 306 0.29 6.78 -2.84
C ASN A 306 -0.15 5.44 -3.47
N PRO A 307 0.71 4.79 -4.27
CA PRO A 307 1.99 5.27 -4.78
C PRO A 307 1.81 6.29 -5.92
N CYS A 308 2.64 7.35 -5.96
CA CYS A 308 2.65 8.36 -7.03
C CYS A 308 4.03 8.42 -7.69
N LEU A 309 4.09 8.57 -9.02
CA LEU A 309 5.37 8.66 -9.76
C LEU A 309 5.37 9.75 -10.83
N HIS A 310 4.25 10.43 -11.07
CA HIS A 310 4.21 11.59 -11.93
C HIS A 310 4.17 12.87 -11.08
N PRO A 311 4.92 13.93 -11.42
CA PRO A 311 4.84 15.19 -10.69
C PRO A 311 3.43 15.80 -10.68
N GLY A 312 2.63 15.50 -11.71
CA GLY A 312 1.21 15.85 -11.77
C GLY A 312 0.28 14.99 -10.89
N ASP A 313 0.77 13.97 -10.21
CA ASP A 313 -0.02 13.25 -9.19
C ASP A 313 -0.18 14.06 -7.91
N LEU A 314 0.68 15.07 -7.71
CA LEU A 314 0.55 16.05 -6.65
C LEU A 314 -0.35 17.18 -7.15
N GLN A 315 -1.54 17.30 -6.59
CA GLN A 315 -2.53 18.30 -6.95
C GLN A 315 -2.66 19.37 -5.88
N LYS A 316 -2.80 20.63 -6.30
CA LYS A 316 -3.06 21.76 -5.40
C LYS A 316 -4.52 22.14 -5.50
N LEU A 317 -5.21 22.13 -4.36
CA LEU A 317 -6.64 22.42 -4.28
C LEU A 317 -6.91 23.59 -3.32
N ASP A 318 -7.92 24.37 -3.66
CA ASP A 318 -8.40 25.48 -2.85
C ASP A 318 -9.43 24.98 -1.83
N VAL A 319 -9.14 25.12 -0.54
CA VAL A 319 -10.09 24.74 0.50
C VAL A 319 -11.18 25.79 0.62
N VAL A 320 -12.42 25.35 0.41
CA VAL A 320 -13.63 26.18 0.57
C VAL A 320 -14.56 25.55 1.59
N GLU A 321 -15.22 26.41 2.36
CA GLU A 321 -16.21 25.99 3.34
C GLU A 321 -17.62 26.15 2.77
N ARG A 322 -18.44 25.13 3.00
CA ARG A 322 -19.83 25.05 2.55
C ARG A 322 -20.69 24.54 3.71
N PRO A 323 -21.78 25.25 4.09
CA PRO A 323 -22.68 24.80 5.15
C PRO A 323 -23.21 23.38 4.91
N GLU A 324 -23.45 23.02 3.66
CA GLU A 324 -23.94 21.71 3.23
C GLU A 324 -22.96 20.59 3.57
N LEU A 325 -21.66 20.89 3.56
CA LEU A 325 -20.58 19.94 3.85
C LEU A 325 -20.08 20.06 5.30
N ALA A 326 -20.77 20.82 6.16
CA ALA A 326 -20.28 21.13 7.50
C ALA A 326 -20.18 19.91 8.42
N HIS A 327 -21.00 18.89 8.15
CA HIS A 327 -21.06 17.61 8.86
C HIS A 327 -20.00 16.61 8.39
N LEU A 328 -19.13 16.98 7.42
CA LEU A 328 -18.06 16.13 6.92
C LEU A 328 -16.73 16.54 7.57
N VAL A 329 -16.20 15.66 8.42
CA VAL A 329 -14.98 15.80 9.23
C VAL A 329 -14.02 14.64 8.95
N ASP A 330 -12.72 14.89 9.09
CA ASP A 330 -11.65 13.91 8.93
C ASP A 330 -11.70 13.13 7.59
N CYS A 331 -12.22 13.82 6.57
CA CYS A 331 -12.23 13.41 5.18
C CYS A 331 -11.93 14.61 4.27
N ILE A 332 -11.57 14.32 3.02
CA ILE A 332 -11.46 15.31 1.96
C ILE A 332 -12.60 15.14 0.97
N VAL A 333 -13.39 16.19 0.79
CA VAL A 333 -14.52 16.20 -0.13
C VAL A 333 -14.07 16.77 -1.48
N PHE A 334 -14.26 15.99 -2.53
CA PHE A 334 -13.92 16.35 -3.89
C PHE A 334 -15.15 16.75 -4.71
N PRO A 335 -15.01 17.70 -5.65
CA PRO A 335 -16.10 18.10 -6.52
C PRO A 335 -16.54 16.94 -7.42
N THR A 336 -17.86 16.79 -7.56
CA THR A 336 -18.49 15.88 -8.53
C THR A 336 -18.70 16.54 -9.90
N THR A 337 -18.33 17.83 -10.01
CA THR A 337 -18.40 18.61 -11.24
C THR A 337 -17.04 18.68 -11.96
N GLY A 338 -17.06 18.93 -13.26
CA GLY A 338 -15.86 19.05 -14.10
C GLY A 338 -15.70 17.93 -15.12
N ARG A 339 -14.62 18.00 -15.91
CA ARG A 339 -14.36 17.03 -17.01
C ARG A 339 -13.70 15.72 -16.55
N ARG A 340 -13.00 15.77 -15.42
CA ARG A 340 -12.21 14.67 -14.86
C ARG A 340 -12.34 14.72 -13.33
N PRO A 341 -12.67 13.61 -12.66
CA PRO A 341 -12.73 13.55 -11.20
C PRO A 341 -11.38 13.94 -10.58
N ALA A 342 -11.39 14.69 -9.48
CA ALA A 342 -10.15 15.13 -8.82
C ALA A 342 -9.33 13.94 -8.27
N ALA A 343 -9.99 12.94 -7.69
CA ALA A 343 -9.34 11.70 -7.24
C ALA A 343 -8.53 11.01 -8.36
N ASP A 344 -9.09 10.95 -9.57
CA ASP A 344 -8.45 10.32 -10.74
C ASP A 344 -7.20 11.08 -11.21
N MET A 345 -7.11 12.39 -10.93
CA MET A 345 -5.92 13.17 -11.24
C MET A 345 -4.70 12.78 -10.40
N MET A 346 -4.90 12.09 -9.27
CA MET A 346 -3.86 11.71 -8.33
C MET A 346 -3.59 10.21 -8.43
N SER A 347 -2.67 9.84 -9.32
CA SER A 347 -2.33 8.44 -9.59
C SER A 347 -3.51 7.55 -10.01
N GLY A 348 -4.57 8.09 -10.63
CA GLY A 348 -5.75 7.32 -11.04
C GLY A 348 -6.60 6.83 -9.87
N GLY A 349 -6.74 7.67 -8.83
CA GLY A 349 -7.55 7.36 -7.66
C GLY A 349 -9.05 7.41 -7.91
N ASP A 350 -9.79 6.80 -7.00
CA ASP A 350 -11.24 6.88 -6.94
C ASP A 350 -11.69 7.14 -5.50
N LEU A 351 -12.96 6.90 -5.19
CA LEU A 351 -13.56 7.17 -3.89
C LEU A 351 -14.18 5.88 -3.31
N ASP A 352 -13.63 4.71 -3.63
CA ASP A 352 -14.11 3.41 -3.13
C ASP A 352 -13.49 2.97 -1.79
N GLY A 353 -12.67 3.85 -1.20
CA GLY A 353 -11.87 3.59 0.00
C GLY A 353 -10.45 4.14 -0.06
N ASP A 354 -10.09 4.85 -1.14
CA ASP A 354 -8.81 5.53 -1.27
C ASP A 354 -8.56 6.56 -0.17
N THR A 355 -7.32 6.60 0.30
CA THR A 355 -6.82 7.61 1.21
C THR A 355 -5.81 8.53 0.53
N PHE A 356 -5.89 9.81 0.88
CA PHE A 356 -5.12 10.89 0.27
C PHE A 356 -4.26 11.56 1.33
N PHE A 357 -2.97 11.72 1.02
CA PHE A 357 -2.10 12.59 1.81
C PHE A 357 -2.49 14.04 1.52
N VAL A 358 -3.01 14.74 2.52
CA VAL A 358 -3.43 16.14 2.46
C VAL A 358 -2.55 16.94 3.39
N THR A 359 -1.81 17.91 2.87
CA THR A 359 -0.98 18.82 3.67
C THR A 359 -1.33 20.28 3.41
N TRP A 360 -1.34 21.07 4.47
CA TRP A 360 -1.48 22.53 4.45
C TRP A 360 -0.21 23.22 4.95
N ASP A 361 0.92 22.50 4.98
CA ASP A 361 2.22 23.07 5.31
C ASP A 361 2.76 23.89 4.12
N PRO A 362 2.86 25.23 4.25
CA PRO A 362 3.26 26.10 3.13
C PRO A 362 4.68 25.83 2.64
N ASP A 363 5.55 25.25 3.47
CA ASP A 363 6.95 24.99 3.11
C ASP A 363 7.08 23.90 2.04
N ILE A 364 6.10 23.00 1.94
CA ILE A 364 6.13 21.85 1.03
C ILE A 364 5.01 21.89 -0.02
N ILE A 365 4.30 23.02 -0.14
CA ILE A 365 3.33 23.26 -1.22
C ILE A 365 4.09 23.93 -2.38
N PRO A 366 4.24 23.27 -3.54
CA PRO A 366 4.93 23.86 -4.68
C PRO A 366 4.22 25.10 -5.23
N SER A 367 5.01 26.08 -5.67
CA SER A 367 4.50 27.28 -6.36
C SER A 367 3.80 26.89 -7.66
N THR A 368 4.39 25.98 -8.43
CA THR A 368 3.85 25.42 -9.68
C THR A 368 3.56 23.94 -9.56
N ILE A 369 2.48 23.49 -10.20
CA ILE A 369 2.07 22.08 -10.26
C ILE A 369 2.12 21.61 -11.71
N SER A 370 2.53 20.36 -11.94
CA SER A 370 2.52 19.74 -13.27
C SER A 370 1.12 19.27 -13.65
N GLN A 371 0.85 19.18 -14.96
CA GLN A 371 -0.43 18.65 -15.43
C GLN A 371 -0.60 17.19 -14.99
N ALA A 372 -1.79 16.86 -14.47
CA ALA A 372 -2.12 15.51 -14.04
C ALA A 372 -1.95 14.49 -15.18
N ALA A 373 -1.17 13.43 -14.92
CA ALA A 373 -1.00 12.35 -15.89
C ALA A 373 -2.31 11.63 -16.15
N HIS A 374 -2.44 11.05 -17.34
CA HIS A 374 -3.58 10.21 -17.68
C HIS A 374 -3.19 8.74 -17.56
N TYR A 375 -4.04 7.96 -16.89
CA TYR A 375 -3.81 6.54 -16.60
C TYR A 375 -4.84 5.68 -17.32
N PRO A 376 -4.77 5.56 -18.66
CA PRO A 376 -5.70 4.73 -19.38
C PRO A 376 -5.50 3.26 -18.98
N GLY A 377 -6.59 2.60 -18.60
CA GLY A 377 -6.56 1.17 -18.30
C GLY A 377 -6.05 0.36 -19.50
N VAL A 378 -5.39 -0.76 -19.21
CA VAL A 378 -4.93 -1.69 -20.26
C VAL A 378 -6.14 -2.24 -20.99
N ARG A 379 -6.13 -2.15 -22.33
CA ARG A 379 -7.17 -2.77 -23.17
C ARG A 379 -7.03 -4.29 -23.08
N GLU A 380 -7.88 -4.91 -22.28
CA GLU A 380 -8.00 -6.36 -22.24
C GLU A 380 -8.79 -6.86 -23.46
N PRO A 381 -8.37 -7.97 -24.09
CA PRO A 381 -9.13 -8.57 -25.18
C PRO A 381 -10.50 -9.02 -24.67
N LEU A 382 -11.56 -8.52 -25.31
CA LEU A 382 -12.93 -8.92 -25.02
C LEU A 382 -13.10 -10.40 -25.35
N ARG A 383 -13.74 -11.15 -24.44
CA ARG A 383 -14.21 -12.48 -24.70
C ARG A 383 -15.69 -12.47 -25.01
N PHE A 384 -16.04 -13.10 -26.13
CA PHE A 384 -17.42 -13.33 -26.55
C PHE A 384 -17.91 -14.73 -26.16
N THR A 385 -17.01 -15.58 -25.66
CA THR A 385 -17.36 -16.86 -25.04
C THR A 385 -17.52 -16.70 -23.52
N PRO A 386 -18.33 -17.57 -22.87
CA PRO A 386 -18.46 -17.57 -21.41
C PRO A 386 -17.10 -17.73 -20.72
N ILE A 387 -16.83 -16.87 -19.75
CA ILE A 387 -15.63 -16.97 -18.91
C ILE A 387 -15.82 -18.11 -17.92
N THR A 388 -14.93 -19.09 -17.99
CA THR A 388 -14.97 -20.32 -17.19
C THR A 388 -14.24 -20.16 -15.86
N ASP A 389 -14.44 -21.11 -14.93
CA ASP A 389 -13.65 -21.14 -13.70
C ASP A 389 -12.17 -21.41 -13.93
N ASP A 390 -11.80 -22.14 -15.00
CA ASP A 390 -10.40 -22.34 -15.37
C ASP A 390 -9.75 -21.01 -15.80
N ASP A 391 -10.49 -20.13 -16.47
CA ASP A 391 -9.98 -18.79 -16.82
C ASP A 391 -9.69 -17.96 -15.55
N ARG A 392 -10.56 -18.02 -14.54
CA ARG A 392 -10.36 -17.31 -13.27
C ARG A 392 -9.18 -17.88 -12.48
N LEU A 393 -9.04 -19.20 -12.48
CA LEU A 393 -7.90 -19.90 -11.89
C LEU A 393 -6.60 -19.49 -12.58
N LEU A 394 -6.57 -19.47 -13.91
CA LEU A 394 -5.41 -19.04 -14.69
C LEU A 394 -5.06 -17.57 -14.42
N TYR A 395 -6.07 -16.72 -14.29
CA TYR A 395 -5.89 -15.31 -13.90
C TYR A 395 -5.20 -15.19 -12.54
N PHE A 396 -5.67 -15.92 -11.53
CA PHE A 396 -5.04 -15.99 -10.21
C PHE A 396 -3.60 -16.54 -10.27
N ALA A 397 -3.39 -17.67 -10.95
CA ALA A 397 -2.09 -18.35 -10.99
C ALA A 397 -1.00 -17.49 -11.65
N LYS A 398 -1.38 -16.77 -12.72
CA LYS A 398 -0.47 -15.92 -13.50
C LYS A 398 -0.24 -14.54 -12.89
N TYR A 399 -1.06 -14.13 -11.92
CA TYR A 399 -0.90 -12.84 -11.25
C TYR A 399 0.51 -12.69 -10.65
N THR A 400 1.14 -11.55 -10.85
CA THR A 400 2.48 -11.28 -10.32
C THR A 400 2.71 -9.80 -10.06
N ASN A 401 3.29 -9.48 -8.90
CA ASN A 401 3.74 -8.12 -8.57
C ASN A 401 5.21 -7.88 -8.98
N ALA A 402 5.84 -8.83 -9.69
CA ALA A 402 7.27 -8.72 -10.03
C ALA A 402 7.56 -7.53 -10.95
N SER A 403 6.67 -7.23 -11.90
CA SER A 403 6.82 -6.08 -12.80
C SER A 403 6.75 -4.76 -12.03
N LEU A 404 5.87 -4.64 -11.03
CA LEU A 404 5.72 -3.43 -10.22
C LEU A 404 7.05 -2.98 -9.60
N GLY A 405 7.74 -3.91 -8.92
CA GLY A 405 9.04 -3.62 -8.30
C GLY A 405 10.16 -3.33 -9.31
N ARG A 406 10.18 -4.04 -10.44
CA ARG A 406 11.17 -3.82 -11.51
C ARG A 406 11.02 -2.44 -12.15
N VAL A 407 9.79 -2.07 -12.51
CA VAL A 407 9.47 -0.77 -13.11
C VAL A 407 9.79 0.36 -12.12
N LYS A 408 9.41 0.21 -10.84
CA LYS A 408 9.75 1.19 -9.80
C LYS A 408 11.25 1.40 -9.67
N ASN A 409 12.04 0.32 -9.64
CA ASN A 409 13.50 0.44 -9.53
C ASN A 409 14.11 1.11 -10.75
N LEU A 410 13.63 0.80 -11.97
CA LEU A 410 14.05 1.50 -13.18
C LEU A 410 13.67 2.98 -13.12
N TYR A 411 12.45 3.30 -12.70
CA TYR A 411 12.00 4.68 -12.50
C TYR A 411 12.95 5.44 -11.58
N LEU A 412 13.29 4.88 -10.41
CA LEU A 412 14.19 5.55 -9.47
C LEU A 412 15.60 5.78 -10.04
N ARG A 413 16.12 4.84 -10.84
CA ARG A 413 17.41 5.02 -11.53
C ARG A 413 17.34 6.15 -12.56
N TRP A 414 16.26 6.25 -13.31
CA TRP A 414 16.05 7.31 -14.30
C TRP A 414 15.79 8.67 -13.66
N ALA A 415 14.99 8.71 -12.58
CA ALA A 415 14.72 9.93 -11.83
C ALA A 415 16.00 10.49 -11.21
N ARG A 416 16.91 9.62 -10.74
CA ARG A 416 18.25 9.97 -10.29
C ARG A 416 19.12 10.56 -11.39
N ALA A 417 19.12 9.93 -12.57
CA ALA A 417 19.99 10.34 -13.68
C ALA A 417 19.54 11.61 -14.39
N THR A 418 18.24 11.88 -14.42
CA THR A 418 17.65 12.97 -15.21
C THR A 418 16.82 13.88 -14.32
N ASN A 419 15.54 13.54 -14.10
CA ASN A 419 14.58 14.13 -13.17
C ASN A 419 13.29 13.28 -13.30
N ALA A 420 12.41 13.26 -12.29
CA ALA A 420 11.07 12.68 -12.40
C ALA A 420 10.19 13.28 -13.51
N MET A 421 10.51 14.50 -13.98
CA MET A 421 9.83 15.15 -15.11
C MET A 421 10.24 14.59 -16.49
N SER A 422 11.28 13.76 -16.59
CA SER A 422 11.80 13.29 -17.89
C SER A 422 10.82 12.40 -18.66
N PRO A 423 10.86 12.39 -20.01
CA PRO A 423 10.00 11.52 -20.83
C PRO A 423 10.09 10.03 -20.45
N GLU A 424 11.28 9.57 -20.06
CA GLU A 424 11.54 8.20 -19.64
C GLU A 424 10.86 7.88 -18.30
N CYS A 425 10.96 8.80 -17.32
CA CYS A 425 10.25 8.68 -16.05
C CYS A 425 8.72 8.66 -16.28
N GLN A 426 8.20 9.49 -17.18
CA GLN A 426 6.78 9.52 -17.51
C GLN A 426 6.31 8.23 -18.20
N GLU A 427 7.14 7.63 -19.06
CA GLU A 427 6.83 6.34 -19.67
C GLU A 427 6.90 5.19 -18.65
N LEU A 428 7.90 5.18 -17.78
CA LEU A 428 7.99 4.23 -16.68
C LEU A 428 6.81 4.37 -15.71
N ASN A 429 6.33 5.58 -15.45
CA ASN A 429 5.09 5.82 -14.70
C ASN A 429 3.87 5.19 -15.40
N ARG A 430 3.72 5.35 -16.71
CA ARG A 430 2.65 4.69 -17.48
C ARG A 430 2.72 3.16 -17.34
N LEU A 431 3.91 2.57 -17.43
CA LEU A 431 4.10 1.12 -17.23
C LEU A 431 3.84 0.69 -15.78
N PHE A 432 4.18 1.55 -14.80
CA PHE A 432 3.94 1.29 -13.40
C PHE A 432 2.45 1.26 -13.07
N SER A 433 1.67 2.21 -13.59
CA SER A 433 0.20 2.22 -13.45
C SER A 433 -0.43 0.93 -13.97
N GLN A 434 0.02 0.41 -15.13
CA GLN A 434 -0.46 -0.88 -15.65
C GLN A 434 -0.14 -2.05 -14.70
N CYS A 435 1.01 -2.00 -14.01
CA CYS A 435 1.40 -3.02 -13.04
C CYS A 435 0.51 -3.02 -11.77
N VAL A 436 -0.02 -1.86 -11.36
CA VAL A 436 -0.89 -1.75 -10.17
C VAL A 436 -2.16 -2.60 -10.36
N ASP A 437 -2.65 -2.70 -11.59
CA ASP A 437 -3.76 -3.55 -11.98
C ASP A 437 -3.37 -5.04 -12.17
N GLY A 438 -2.13 -5.41 -11.85
CA GLY A 438 -1.63 -6.79 -11.96
C GLY A 438 -1.12 -7.18 -13.34
N ASN A 439 -0.99 -6.22 -14.28
CA ASN A 439 -0.47 -6.52 -15.60
C ASN A 439 1.04 -6.77 -15.56
N ARG A 440 1.47 -7.81 -16.28
CA ARG A 440 2.90 -8.10 -16.46
C ARG A 440 3.45 -7.28 -17.61
N ILE A 441 4.50 -6.52 -17.34
CA ILE A 441 5.27 -5.81 -18.37
C ILE A 441 6.32 -6.75 -18.97
N LYS A 442 6.41 -6.78 -20.30
CA LYS A 442 7.38 -7.60 -21.03
C LYS A 442 8.79 -6.98 -20.95
N ASP A 443 9.81 -7.84 -20.99
CA ASP A 443 11.20 -7.40 -20.94
C ASP A 443 11.55 -6.47 -22.12
N SER A 444 11.02 -6.77 -23.32
CA SER A 444 11.19 -5.92 -24.52
C SER A 444 10.68 -4.48 -24.36
N GLN A 445 9.73 -4.24 -23.45
CA GLN A 445 9.26 -2.87 -23.16
C GLN A 445 10.19 -2.14 -22.18
N LEU A 446 10.96 -2.90 -21.38
CA LEU A 446 11.89 -2.39 -20.38
C LEU A 446 13.32 -2.26 -20.89
N ASP A 447 13.70 -2.99 -21.94
CA ASP A 447 15.06 -3.02 -22.48
C ASP A 447 15.59 -1.62 -22.84
N LYS A 448 14.72 -0.74 -23.37
CA LYS A 448 15.07 0.65 -23.67
C LYS A 448 15.37 1.52 -22.44
N PHE A 449 14.98 1.08 -21.25
CA PHE A 449 15.25 1.77 -19.99
C PHE A 449 16.40 1.12 -19.19
N ALA A 450 17.03 0.06 -19.70
CA ALA A 450 18.01 -0.71 -18.95
C ALA A 450 19.23 0.13 -18.51
N ASN A 451 19.61 1.09 -19.36
CA ASN A 451 20.80 1.91 -19.25
C ASN A 451 20.41 3.40 -19.12
N PRO A 452 20.08 3.88 -17.91
CA PRO A 452 19.97 5.31 -17.66
C PRO A 452 21.34 5.98 -17.89
N PRO A 453 21.36 7.25 -18.31
CA PRO A 453 22.61 7.99 -18.46
C PRO A 453 23.32 8.13 -17.11
N GLU A 454 24.64 8.33 -17.13
CA GLU A 454 25.34 8.76 -15.92
C GLU A 454 24.88 10.18 -15.58
N PRO A 455 24.66 10.49 -14.29
CA PRO A 455 24.38 11.86 -13.90
C PRO A 455 25.58 12.74 -14.27
N ASP A 456 25.31 13.99 -14.64
CA ASP A 456 26.35 14.98 -14.91
C ASP A 456 27.30 15.10 -13.69
N ALA A 457 28.60 15.25 -13.92
CA ALA A 457 29.59 15.36 -12.86
C ALA A 457 29.35 16.60 -11.98
N GLU A 458 28.71 17.63 -12.54
CA GLU A 458 28.32 18.85 -11.82
C GLU A 458 26.88 18.79 -11.25
N ALA A 459 26.12 17.72 -11.55
CA ALA A 459 24.77 17.58 -11.02
C ALA A 459 24.82 17.44 -9.49
N PRO A 460 23.91 18.12 -8.75
CA PRO A 460 23.84 17.94 -7.32
C PRO A 460 23.43 16.50 -6.99
N PRO A 461 23.82 15.96 -5.81
CA PRO A 461 23.48 14.59 -5.40
C PRO A 461 21.99 14.30 -5.53
N PHE A 462 21.62 13.03 -5.61
CA PHE A 462 20.20 12.71 -5.65
C PHE A 462 19.55 12.99 -4.28
N VAL A 463 18.39 13.67 -4.26
CA VAL A 463 17.74 14.14 -3.02
C VAL A 463 17.52 13.03 -1.99
N LEU A 464 17.22 11.81 -2.45
CA LEU A 464 17.04 10.67 -1.54
C LEU A 464 18.36 10.23 -0.91
N ASP A 465 19.49 10.31 -1.61
CA ASP A 465 20.79 9.95 -1.03
C ASP A 465 21.14 10.87 0.13
N GLU A 466 20.97 12.19 -0.06
CA GLU A 466 21.20 13.18 1.01
C GLU A 466 20.33 12.91 2.24
N LEU A 467 19.05 12.65 2.04
CA LEU A 467 18.10 12.37 3.13
C LEU A 467 18.33 11.00 3.77
N HIS A 468 18.72 9.99 2.99
CA HIS A 468 18.99 8.64 3.50
C HIS A 468 20.26 8.63 4.33
N ASP A 469 21.33 9.26 3.86
CA ASP A 469 22.60 9.31 4.58
C ASP A 469 22.48 10.17 5.85
N SER A 470 21.79 11.31 5.78
CA SER A 470 21.46 12.10 6.98
C SER A 470 20.66 11.30 8.00
N ALA A 471 19.62 10.57 7.57
CA ALA A 471 18.82 9.72 8.45
C ALA A 471 19.64 8.60 9.12
N LYS A 472 20.51 7.92 8.37
CA LYS A 472 21.39 6.87 8.93
C LYS A 472 22.27 7.43 10.05
N ASP A 473 22.90 8.58 9.82
CA ASP A 473 23.75 9.25 10.80
C ASP A 473 22.99 9.64 12.08
N ILE A 474 21.80 10.22 11.91
CA ILE A 474 20.95 10.63 13.04
C ILE A 474 20.49 9.39 13.84
N ILE A 475 19.98 8.36 13.16
CA ILE A 475 19.49 7.13 13.81
C ILE A 475 20.63 6.41 14.54
N ALA A 476 21.83 6.33 13.95
CA ALA A 476 22.99 5.74 14.59
C ALA A 476 23.36 6.48 15.89
N LYS A 477 23.40 7.82 15.85
CA LYS A 477 23.64 8.66 17.04
C LYS A 477 22.56 8.46 18.11
N GLN A 478 21.28 8.42 17.72
CA GLN A 478 20.16 8.22 18.65
C GLN A 478 20.16 6.81 19.27
N LYS A 479 20.50 5.76 18.50
CA LYS A 479 20.64 4.39 19.00
C LYS A 479 21.82 4.24 19.98
N LEU A 480 22.91 4.98 19.78
CA LEU A 480 24.01 5.03 20.75
C LEU A 480 23.59 5.73 22.05
N GLN A 481 22.95 6.90 21.95
CA GLN A 481 22.46 7.63 23.12
C GLN A 481 21.43 6.85 23.92
N SER A 482 20.51 6.13 23.27
CA SER A 482 19.50 5.31 23.96
C SER A 482 20.13 4.14 24.73
N ARG A 483 21.18 3.52 24.19
CA ARG A 483 21.97 2.50 24.89
C ARG A 483 22.66 3.07 26.13
N SER A 484 23.31 4.23 26.02
CA SER A 484 23.94 4.90 27.16
C SER A 484 22.92 5.26 28.26
N ARG A 485 21.73 5.75 27.89
CA ARG A 485 20.64 6.07 28.83
C ARG A 485 20.11 4.84 29.57
N MET A 486 20.08 3.66 28.93
CA MET A 486 19.67 2.40 29.57
C MET A 486 20.71 1.82 30.53
N ILE A 487 22.00 2.15 30.34
CA ILE A 487 23.11 1.65 31.18
C ILE A 487 23.32 2.56 32.42
N SER A 488 22.94 3.83 32.33
CA SER A 488 23.10 4.82 33.40
C SER A 488 22.25 4.67 34.70
N PRO A 489 21.25 3.77 34.87
CA PRO A 489 20.53 3.68 36.15
C PRO A 489 21.35 3.07 37.31
N PHE A 490 22.56 2.54 37.06
CA PHE A 490 23.33 1.79 38.06
C PHE A 490 24.40 2.59 38.82
N LEU A 491 24.50 3.91 38.59
CA LEU A 491 25.39 4.78 39.37
C LEU A 491 24.54 5.80 40.13
N LYS A 492 24.02 5.38 41.28
CA LYS A 492 23.62 6.35 42.32
C LYS A 492 24.91 6.93 42.92
N PRO A 493 25.04 8.25 43.06
CA PRO A 493 26.12 8.83 43.86
C PRO A 493 25.90 8.47 45.33
N ASN A 494 26.97 8.03 45.99
CA ASN A 494 27.04 7.73 47.43
C ASN A 494 26.90 8.99 48.28
#